data_AF-A0A2V8GXY7-F1
#
_entry.id   AF-A0A2V8GXY7-F1
#
_cell.length_a   1.000
_cell.length_b   1.000
_cell.length_c   1.000
_cell.angle_alpha   90.00
_cell.angle_beta   90.00
_cell.angle_gamma   90.00
#
_symmetry.space_group_name_H-M   'P 1'
#
loop_
_entity.id
_entity.type
_entity.pdbx_description
1 polymer ?
#
loop_
_entity_poly.entity_id
_entity_poly.type
_entity_poly.pdbx_seq_one_letter_code
_entity_poly.pdbx_strand_id
1 'polypeptide(L)'
;MNRFTGFLVAVASAALTVQLSAAPDDTAAITHTLNRLTFGVRQGDVERVGAIGLNPWIDQQLHPSRIDDRAAEAMLPQFDAPPDSADQKELRRFARQQVETLAEERLLRAMYSERQLQEVLVDFWFNHFNVYAGKGRTAEFLPEYERDVIRPHVFDRFRDLLEADAKSPAMLFYLDNWLSADPNATQRIADIQQVRRGRRVGRFPARQQPPQQQKKQPRGLNENYGRELLELHTLGVDGGYTQQDVINVARAFTGWTIDPRTRTFRFAPALHDTGGKIVLGHKIKSGGG
;
A
#
# COMPACT_ATOMS: atom_id res chain seq x y z
N MET A 1 -54.94 -25.98 75.46
CA MET A 1 -55.71 -25.08 74.57
C MET A 1 -55.17 -23.67 74.74
N ASN A 2 -54.38 -23.18 73.80
CA ASN A 2 -54.39 -21.79 73.37
C ASN A 2 -53.58 -21.66 72.09
N ARG A 3 -54.25 -21.17 71.05
CA ARG A 3 -53.73 -20.91 69.71
C ARG A 3 -53.05 -19.55 69.70
N PHE A 4 -51.89 -19.43 69.06
CA PHE A 4 -51.43 -18.15 68.49
C PHE A 4 -50.64 -18.40 67.20
N THR A 5 -51.39 -18.33 66.10
CA THR A 5 -51.15 -17.53 64.89
C THR A 5 -49.74 -16.97 64.63
N GLY A 6 -49.11 -17.47 63.55
CA GLY A 6 -48.57 -16.69 62.42
C GLY A 6 -47.43 -15.69 62.63
N PHE A 7 -46.31 -15.89 61.93
CA PHE A 7 -45.89 -15.02 60.82
C PHE A 7 -44.74 -15.70 60.03
N LEU A 8 -45.00 -16.03 58.77
CA LEU A 8 -43.98 -16.42 57.81
C LEU A 8 -43.29 -15.14 57.34
N VAL A 9 -42.05 -14.91 57.76
CA VAL A 9 -41.24 -13.82 57.19
C VAL A 9 -40.75 -14.29 55.83
N ALA A 10 -41.47 -13.92 54.78
CA ALA A 10 -40.95 -13.98 53.43
C ALA A 10 -39.84 -12.93 53.31
N VAL A 11 -38.58 -13.38 53.30
CA VAL A 11 -37.46 -12.53 52.87
C VAL A 11 -37.59 -12.37 51.36
N ALA A 12 -38.20 -11.27 50.94
CA ALA A 12 -38.17 -10.85 49.55
C ALA A 12 -36.72 -10.51 49.21
N SER A 13 -36.06 -11.36 48.41
CA SER A 13 -34.87 -10.95 47.67
C SER A 13 -35.27 -9.83 46.74
N ALA A 14 -35.01 -8.59 47.15
CA ALA A 14 -34.95 -7.48 46.22
C ALA A 14 -33.78 -7.77 45.27
N ALA A 15 -34.08 -8.33 44.10
CA ALA A 15 -33.19 -8.20 42.97
C ALA A 15 -33.06 -6.69 42.75
N LEU A 16 -31.90 -6.15 43.14
CA LEU A 16 -31.55 -4.78 42.82
C LEU A 16 -31.38 -4.77 41.29
N THR A 17 -32.46 -4.44 40.58
CA THR A 17 -32.36 -4.09 39.17
C THR A 17 -31.51 -2.83 39.15
N VAL A 18 -30.23 -2.99 38.81
CA VAL A 18 -29.40 -1.85 38.44
C VAL A 18 -30.04 -1.31 37.17
N GLN A 19 -30.90 -0.31 37.33
CA GLN A 19 -31.25 0.57 36.23
C GLN A 19 -29.94 1.26 35.84
N LEU A 20 -29.36 0.79 34.74
CA LEU A 20 -28.26 1.47 34.08
C LEU A 20 -28.85 2.79 33.56
N SER A 21 -28.88 3.83 34.40
CA SER A 21 -29.01 5.17 33.88
C SER A 21 -27.77 5.39 33.04
N ALA A 22 -27.91 5.44 31.73
CA ALA A 22 -26.88 5.94 30.84
C ALA A 22 -26.35 7.24 31.47
N ALA A 23 -25.06 7.27 31.82
CA ALA A 23 -24.44 8.51 32.25
C ALA A 23 -24.72 9.54 31.13
N PRO A 24 -25.13 10.77 31.46
CA PRO A 24 -25.33 11.79 30.45
C PRO A 24 -23.99 12.02 29.73
N ASP A 25 -23.94 11.52 28.50
CA ASP A 25 -23.29 12.10 27.34
C ASP A 25 -21.93 12.77 27.57
N ASP A 26 -20.85 12.02 27.38
CA ASP A 26 -19.57 12.62 27.00
C ASP A 26 -19.62 13.03 25.50
N THR A 27 -20.64 13.82 25.12
CA THR A 27 -20.80 14.33 23.75
C THR A 27 -19.54 15.06 23.30
N ALA A 28 -18.84 15.72 24.23
CA ALA A 28 -17.56 16.36 23.99
C ALA A 28 -16.48 15.34 23.61
N ALA A 29 -16.29 14.25 24.37
CA ALA A 29 -15.31 13.22 24.01
C ALA A 29 -15.71 12.43 22.76
N ILE A 30 -17.01 12.17 22.54
CA ILE A 30 -17.50 11.52 21.31
C ILE A 30 -17.17 12.41 20.11
N THR A 31 -17.51 13.70 20.18
CA THR A 31 -17.20 14.68 19.14
C THR A 31 -15.70 14.80 18.90
N HIS A 32 -14.92 14.88 19.98
CA HIS A 32 -13.46 14.93 19.89
C HIS A 32 -12.90 13.69 19.21
N THR A 33 -13.36 12.50 19.61
CA THR A 33 -12.90 11.22 19.05
C THR A 33 -13.26 11.11 17.57
N LEU A 34 -14.49 11.47 17.19
CA LEU A 34 -14.92 11.49 15.80
C LEU A 34 -14.04 12.44 14.97
N ASN A 35 -13.75 13.65 15.45
CA ASN A 35 -12.83 14.58 14.78
C ASN A 35 -11.37 14.08 14.70
N ARG A 36 -11.00 13.10 15.52
CA ARG A 36 -9.66 12.51 15.52
C ARG A 36 -9.52 11.27 14.66
N LEU A 37 -10.56 10.45 14.60
CA LEU A 37 -10.54 9.12 13.99
C LEU A 37 -11.36 9.02 12.70
N THR A 38 -12.00 10.11 12.27
CA THR A 38 -12.81 10.16 11.04
C THR A 38 -12.52 11.43 10.26
N PHE A 39 -13.15 11.63 9.09
CA PHE A 39 -13.09 12.88 8.34
C PHE A 39 -13.91 14.03 8.96
N GLY A 40 -14.54 13.80 10.10
CA GLY A 40 -15.36 14.76 10.83
C GLY A 40 -16.71 14.18 11.21
N VAL A 41 -17.37 14.82 12.17
CA VAL A 41 -18.70 14.39 12.66
C VAL A 41 -19.75 14.53 11.56
N ARG A 42 -20.47 13.43 11.25
CA ARG A 42 -21.63 13.43 10.36
C ARG A 42 -22.92 13.52 11.16
N GLN A 43 -24.01 13.77 10.43
CA GLN A 43 -25.34 13.77 11.00
C GLN A 43 -25.66 12.39 11.62
N GLY A 44 -26.01 12.38 12.91
CA GLY A 44 -26.39 11.17 13.63
C GLY A 44 -25.22 10.37 14.22
N ASP A 45 -23.96 10.78 13.99
CA ASP A 45 -22.80 10.03 14.49
C ASP A 45 -22.70 10.09 16.02
N VAL A 46 -22.92 11.27 16.61
CA VAL A 46 -22.82 11.45 18.07
C VAL A 46 -23.86 10.58 18.78
N GLU A 47 -25.09 10.57 18.30
CA GLU A 47 -26.19 9.78 18.84
C GLU A 47 -25.92 8.28 18.67
N ARG A 48 -25.41 7.86 17.51
CA ARG A 48 -25.07 6.46 17.22
C ARG A 48 -23.94 5.95 18.11
N VAL A 49 -22.86 6.73 18.23
CA VAL A 49 -21.73 6.40 19.12
C VAL A 49 -22.18 6.42 20.58
N GLY A 50 -23.03 7.37 20.97
CA GLY A 50 -23.64 7.41 22.31
C GLY A 50 -24.44 6.15 22.63
N ALA A 51 -25.21 5.64 21.67
CA ALA A 51 -25.99 4.41 21.83
C ALA A 51 -25.12 3.14 21.91
N ILE A 52 -24.00 3.09 21.18
CA ILE A 52 -23.04 1.96 21.19
C ILE A 52 -22.11 2.02 22.40
N GLY A 53 -21.79 3.23 22.87
CA GLY A 53 -20.70 3.53 23.77
C GLY A 53 -19.39 3.79 23.01
N LEU A 54 -18.60 4.76 23.50
CA LEU A 54 -17.37 5.21 22.84
C LEU A 54 -16.31 4.11 22.68
N ASN A 55 -15.98 3.37 23.75
CA ASN A 55 -14.97 2.32 23.70
C ASN A 55 -15.37 1.15 22.78
N PRO A 56 -16.60 0.61 22.84
CA PRO A 56 -17.06 -0.37 21.86
C PRO A 56 -17.01 0.13 20.41
N TRP A 57 -17.34 1.40 20.17
CA TRP A 57 -17.23 1.99 18.82
C TRP A 57 -15.77 2.06 18.34
N ILE A 58 -14.83 2.48 19.20
CA ILE A 58 -13.38 2.49 18.87
C ILE A 58 -12.90 1.06 18.54
N ASP A 59 -13.30 0.05 19.33
CA ASP A 59 -12.92 -1.35 19.05
C ASP A 59 -13.43 -1.83 17.67
N GLN A 60 -14.64 -1.42 17.28
CA GLN A 60 -15.16 -1.70 15.93
C GLN A 60 -14.29 -1.06 14.84
N GLN A 61 -13.90 0.21 15.01
CA GLN A 61 -13.08 0.94 14.03
C GLN A 61 -11.67 0.33 13.85
N LEU A 62 -11.12 -0.29 14.90
CA LEU A 62 -9.86 -1.04 14.84
C LEU A 62 -10.01 -2.42 14.14
N HIS A 63 -11.24 -2.87 13.90
CA HIS A 63 -11.54 -4.14 13.24
C HIS A 63 -12.55 -3.93 12.09
N PRO A 64 -12.15 -3.25 11.00
CA PRO A 64 -13.07 -2.83 9.93
C PRO A 64 -13.79 -4.00 9.23
N SER A 65 -13.21 -5.21 9.26
CA SER A 65 -13.85 -6.43 8.74
C SER A 65 -15.11 -6.84 9.50
N ARG A 66 -15.34 -6.29 10.70
CA ARG A 66 -16.56 -6.50 11.51
C ARG A 66 -17.66 -5.47 11.20
N ILE A 67 -17.36 -4.43 10.43
CA ILE A 67 -18.28 -3.36 10.09
C ILE A 67 -18.92 -3.67 8.72
N ASP A 68 -20.26 -3.70 8.69
CA ASP A 68 -21.02 -3.80 7.45
C ASP A 68 -20.96 -2.48 6.70
N ASP A 69 -20.32 -2.50 5.53
CA ASP A 69 -20.09 -1.31 4.70
C ASP A 69 -20.70 -1.45 3.31
N ARG A 70 -21.59 -2.45 3.12
CA ARG A 70 -22.15 -2.77 1.80
C ARG A 70 -22.91 -1.61 1.16
N ALA A 71 -23.53 -0.75 1.97
CA ALA A 71 -24.24 0.43 1.47
C ALA A 71 -23.28 1.43 0.81
N ALA A 72 -22.11 1.67 1.42
CA ALA A 72 -21.07 2.52 0.83
C ALA A 72 -20.42 1.83 -0.38
N GLU A 73 -20.14 0.53 -0.28
CA GLU A 73 -19.57 -0.27 -1.38
C GLU A 73 -20.47 -0.27 -2.63
N ALA A 74 -21.79 -0.27 -2.45
CA ALA A 74 -22.77 -0.21 -3.55
C ALA A 74 -22.80 1.14 -4.27
N MET A 75 -22.27 2.21 -3.68
CA MET A 75 -22.20 3.55 -4.29
C MET A 75 -20.93 3.75 -5.12
N LEU A 76 -19.92 2.89 -4.96
CA LEU A 76 -18.60 3.12 -5.54
C LEU A 76 -18.62 3.03 -7.07
N PRO A 77 -17.88 3.91 -7.77
CA PRO A 77 -17.79 3.86 -9.21
C PRO A 77 -17.04 2.61 -9.65
N GLN A 78 -17.30 2.17 -10.88
CA GLN A 78 -16.57 1.06 -11.50
C GLN A 78 -15.35 1.60 -12.24
N PHE A 79 -14.24 0.87 -12.17
CA PHE A 79 -13.05 1.18 -12.96
C PHE A 79 -13.13 0.48 -14.32
N ASP A 80 -12.81 1.23 -15.36
CA ASP A 80 -12.72 0.66 -16.70
C ASP A 80 -11.47 -0.21 -16.82
N ALA A 81 -11.58 -1.30 -17.58
CA ALA A 81 -10.42 -2.09 -17.97
C ALA A 81 -9.51 -1.26 -18.91
N PRO A 82 -8.18 -1.44 -18.83
CA PRO A 82 -7.27 -0.81 -19.76
C PRO A 82 -7.59 -1.25 -21.20
N PRO A 83 -7.51 -0.33 -22.18
CA PRO A 83 -7.80 -0.66 -23.57
C PRO A 83 -6.77 -1.67 -24.14
N ASP A 84 -7.24 -2.67 -24.88
CA ASP A 84 -6.40 -3.72 -25.49
C ASP A 84 -5.35 -3.15 -26.47
N SER A 85 -5.76 -2.16 -27.26
CA SER A 85 -4.91 -1.38 -28.15
C SER A 85 -5.33 0.07 -28.06
N ALA A 86 -4.41 0.95 -27.66
CA ALA A 86 -4.67 2.37 -27.55
C ALA A 86 -3.47 3.17 -28.05
N ASP A 87 -3.76 4.29 -28.71
CA ASP A 87 -2.73 5.27 -29.00
C ASP A 87 -2.33 6.06 -27.72
N GLN A 88 -1.33 6.94 -27.82
CA GLN A 88 -0.90 7.71 -26.65
C GLN A 88 -1.96 8.66 -26.10
N LYS A 89 -2.87 9.15 -26.95
CA LYS A 89 -3.93 10.09 -26.53
C LYS A 89 -5.01 9.34 -25.77
N GLU A 90 -5.39 8.15 -26.24
CA GLU A 90 -6.32 7.25 -25.57
C GLU A 90 -5.79 6.78 -24.22
N LEU A 91 -4.51 6.38 -24.15
CA LEU A 91 -3.86 6.01 -22.87
C LEU A 91 -3.87 7.17 -21.86
N ARG A 92 -3.60 8.40 -22.31
CA ARG A 92 -3.67 9.58 -21.44
C ARG A 92 -5.09 9.86 -20.95
N ARG A 93 -6.09 9.69 -21.83
CA ARG A 93 -7.50 9.85 -21.46
C ARG A 93 -7.93 8.79 -20.44
N PHE A 94 -7.58 7.53 -20.68
CA PHE A 94 -7.82 6.43 -19.76
C PHE A 94 -7.18 6.71 -18.40
N ALA A 95 -5.90 7.05 -18.37
CA ALA A 95 -5.19 7.37 -17.14
C ALA A 95 -5.84 8.53 -16.35
N ARG A 96 -6.29 9.57 -17.05
CA ARG A 96 -7.01 10.69 -16.43
C ARG A 96 -8.34 10.23 -15.83
N GLN A 97 -9.10 9.42 -16.56
CA GLN A 97 -10.38 8.88 -16.09
C GLN A 97 -10.18 8.03 -14.84
N GLN A 98 -9.17 7.15 -14.81
CA GLN A 98 -8.86 6.35 -13.62
C GLN A 98 -8.57 7.22 -12.38
N VAL A 99 -7.87 8.34 -12.55
CA VAL A 99 -7.60 9.30 -11.46
C VAL A 99 -8.88 9.99 -11.00
N GLU A 100 -9.74 10.41 -11.92
CA GLU A 100 -11.03 11.03 -11.60
C GLU A 100 -11.94 10.04 -10.86
N THR A 101 -12.02 8.78 -11.32
CA THR A 101 -12.77 7.70 -10.68
C THR A 101 -12.23 7.36 -9.29
N LEU A 102 -10.91 7.30 -9.10
CA LEU A 102 -10.31 7.07 -7.79
C LEU A 102 -10.60 8.21 -6.81
N ALA A 103 -10.57 9.46 -7.28
CA ALA A 103 -10.93 10.61 -6.45
C ALA A 103 -12.41 10.56 -6.03
N GLU A 104 -13.31 10.18 -6.94
CA GLU A 104 -14.72 9.95 -6.64
C GLU A 104 -14.92 8.83 -5.61
N GLU A 105 -14.25 7.68 -5.78
CA GLU A 105 -14.31 6.57 -4.84
C GLU A 105 -13.91 7.00 -3.43
N ARG A 106 -12.79 7.74 -3.29
CA ARG A 106 -12.31 8.26 -2.01
C ARG A 106 -13.32 9.20 -1.35
N LEU A 107 -13.93 10.10 -2.11
CA LEU A 107 -14.95 11.02 -1.58
C LEU A 107 -16.17 10.25 -1.08
N LEU A 108 -16.64 9.27 -1.84
CA LEU A 108 -17.76 8.44 -1.43
C LEU A 108 -17.45 7.64 -0.16
N ARG A 109 -16.25 7.06 -0.04
CA ARG A 109 -15.81 6.38 1.18
C ARG A 109 -15.71 7.34 2.36
N ALA A 110 -15.15 8.53 2.17
CA ALA A 110 -15.07 9.54 3.22
C ALA A 110 -16.45 9.99 3.72
N MET A 111 -17.45 10.04 2.83
CA MET A 111 -18.82 10.46 3.16
C MET A 111 -19.70 9.34 3.72
N TYR A 112 -19.61 8.13 3.17
CA TYR A 112 -20.60 7.08 3.39
C TYR A 112 -20.05 5.83 4.08
N SER A 113 -18.73 5.59 4.05
CA SER A 113 -18.20 4.38 4.70
C SER A 113 -18.37 4.47 6.22
N GLU A 114 -18.76 3.36 6.83
CA GLU A 114 -18.82 3.18 8.28
C GLU A 114 -17.43 2.79 8.86
N ARG A 115 -16.47 2.43 8.00
CA ARG A 115 -15.08 2.08 8.35
C ARG A 115 -14.17 3.32 8.41
N GLN A 116 -14.61 4.35 9.12
CA GLN A 116 -13.99 5.69 9.07
C GLN A 116 -12.51 5.75 9.45
N LEU A 117 -12.09 5.02 10.48
CA LEU A 117 -10.67 4.99 10.83
C LEU A 117 -9.83 4.38 9.71
N GLN A 118 -10.35 3.35 9.03
CA GLN A 118 -9.66 2.76 7.89
C GLN A 118 -9.45 3.81 6.79
N GLU A 119 -10.49 4.58 6.43
CA GLU A 119 -10.40 5.56 5.35
C GLU A 119 -9.44 6.71 5.65
N VAL A 120 -9.42 7.20 6.91
CA VAL A 120 -8.43 8.20 7.35
C VAL A 120 -7.01 7.65 7.27
N LEU A 121 -6.80 6.40 7.67
CA LEU A 121 -5.48 5.78 7.59
C LEU A 121 -5.06 5.50 6.14
N VAL A 122 -5.99 5.16 5.25
CA VAL A 122 -5.72 5.03 3.82
C VAL A 122 -5.23 6.35 3.25
N ASP A 123 -5.91 7.45 3.54
CA ASP A 123 -5.50 8.78 3.08
C ASP A 123 -4.11 9.17 3.63
N PHE A 124 -3.89 8.94 4.93
CA PHE A 124 -2.60 9.18 5.58
C PHE A 124 -1.47 8.39 4.91
N TRP A 125 -1.63 7.07 4.74
CA TRP A 125 -0.58 6.22 4.19
C TRP A 125 -0.37 6.42 2.69
N PHE A 126 -1.44 6.70 1.93
CA PHE A 126 -1.32 7.03 0.52
C PHE A 126 -0.56 8.35 0.32
N ASN A 127 -0.73 9.32 1.22
CA ASN A 127 0.03 10.57 1.21
C ASN A 127 1.47 10.39 1.73
N HIS A 128 1.71 9.50 2.69
CA HIS A 128 3.05 9.17 3.18
C HIS A 128 3.89 8.47 2.10
N PHE A 129 3.31 7.49 1.41
CA PHE A 129 3.92 6.78 0.27
C PHE A 129 3.44 7.36 -1.06
N ASN A 130 3.62 8.67 -1.24
CA ASN A 130 3.06 9.40 -2.37
C ASN A 130 3.70 9.01 -3.71
N VAL A 131 2.86 8.87 -4.74
CA VAL A 131 3.26 8.66 -6.13
C VAL A 131 2.61 9.71 -7.03
N TYR A 132 3.41 10.41 -7.84
CA TYR A 132 2.87 11.48 -8.68
C TYR A 132 2.20 10.94 -9.96
N ALA A 133 0.87 11.10 -10.05
CA ALA A 133 0.06 10.68 -11.19
C ALA A 133 0.57 11.24 -12.54
N GLY A 134 1.11 12.47 -12.54
CA GLY A 134 1.62 13.13 -13.75
C GLY A 134 2.94 12.57 -14.27
N LYS A 135 3.61 11.65 -13.55
CA LYS A 135 4.84 11.02 -14.02
C LYS A 135 4.53 9.89 -15.00
N GLY A 136 4.57 10.19 -16.30
CA GLY A 136 4.48 9.18 -17.36
C GLY A 136 3.21 8.33 -17.28
N ARG A 137 3.36 7.04 -16.96
CA ARG A 137 2.26 6.06 -16.86
C ARG A 137 1.88 5.70 -15.42
N THR A 138 2.39 6.41 -14.41
CA THR A 138 2.10 6.13 -12.99
C THR A 138 0.61 6.09 -12.70
N ALA A 139 -0.17 7.01 -13.30
CA ALA A 139 -1.62 7.08 -13.14
C ALA A 139 -2.36 5.77 -13.46
N GLU A 140 -1.83 4.94 -14.35
CA GLU A 140 -2.44 3.65 -14.72
C GLU A 140 -2.34 2.58 -13.61
N PHE A 141 -1.57 2.83 -12.55
CA PHE A 141 -1.39 1.89 -11.43
C PHE A 141 -2.02 2.38 -10.13
N LEU A 142 -2.57 3.60 -10.10
CA LEU A 142 -3.07 4.21 -8.86
C LEU A 142 -4.26 3.48 -8.25
N PRO A 143 -5.26 3.01 -9.03
CA PRO A 143 -6.37 2.24 -8.47
C PRO A 143 -5.90 0.98 -7.75
N GLU A 144 -5.04 0.18 -8.38
CA GLU A 144 -4.49 -1.04 -7.76
C GLU A 144 -3.51 -0.72 -6.63
N TYR A 145 -2.78 0.39 -6.72
CA TYR A 145 -1.89 0.83 -5.66
C TYR A 145 -2.65 1.16 -4.38
N GLU A 146 -3.74 1.91 -4.45
CA GLU A 146 -4.58 2.09 -3.26
C GLU A 146 -5.19 0.74 -2.83
N ARG A 147 -5.89 0.04 -3.74
CA ARG A 147 -6.71 -1.14 -3.42
C ARG A 147 -5.90 -2.32 -2.88
N ASP A 148 -4.76 -2.62 -3.49
CA ASP A 148 -4.01 -3.86 -3.24
C ASP A 148 -2.76 -3.62 -2.39
N VAL A 149 -2.27 -2.38 -2.30
CA VAL A 149 -1.05 -2.04 -1.56
C VAL A 149 -1.35 -1.27 -0.28
N ILE A 150 -2.06 -0.14 -0.36
CA ILE A 150 -2.31 0.69 0.83
C ILE A 150 -3.42 0.10 1.71
N ARG A 151 -4.64 -0.03 1.17
CA ARG A 151 -5.85 -0.38 1.93
C ARG A 151 -5.75 -1.66 2.76
N PRO A 152 -5.14 -2.76 2.29
CA PRO A 152 -5.07 -3.99 3.06
C PRO A 152 -4.12 -3.90 4.27
N HIS A 153 -3.14 -2.99 4.25
CA HIS A 153 -2.04 -2.97 5.20
C HIS A 153 -2.09 -1.78 6.19
N VAL A 154 -3.15 -0.96 6.18
CA VAL A 154 -3.22 0.25 7.02
C VAL A 154 -3.23 -0.01 8.53
N PHE A 155 -3.57 -1.24 8.95
CA PHE A 155 -3.51 -1.72 10.33
C PHE A 155 -2.40 -2.77 10.58
N ASP A 156 -1.61 -3.09 9.56
CA ASP A 156 -0.54 -4.10 9.66
C ASP A 156 0.75 -3.50 10.24
N ARG A 157 1.80 -4.33 10.32
CA ARG A 157 3.14 -3.85 10.66
C ARG A 157 3.64 -2.93 9.57
N PHE A 158 4.24 -1.81 9.96
CA PHE A 158 4.87 -0.86 9.03
C PHE A 158 5.80 -1.52 8.00
N ARG A 159 6.58 -2.54 8.40
CA ARG A 159 7.44 -3.31 7.50
C ARG A 159 6.68 -3.96 6.34
N ASP A 160 5.49 -4.49 6.61
CA ASP A 160 4.71 -5.22 5.61
C ASP A 160 4.12 -4.22 4.58
N LEU A 161 3.60 -3.07 5.05
CA LEU A 161 3.18 -1.97 4.18
C LEU A 161 4.35 -1.40 3.36
N LEU A 162 5.49 -1.14 4.00
CA LEU A 162 6.70 -0.65 3.31
C LEU A 162 7.18 -1.61 2.23
N GLU A 163 7.15 -2.92 2.49
CA GLU A 163 7.54 -3.93 1.51
C GLU A 163 6.54 -4.01 0.35
N ALA A 164 5.24 -3.92 0.64
CA ALA A 164 4.19 -3.89 -0.37
C ALA A 164 4.30 -2.66 -1.27
N ASP A 165 4.49 -1.47 -0.68
CA ASP A 165 4.78 -0.23 -1.39
C ASP A 165 6.03 -0.37 -2.27
N ALA A 166 7.12 -0.85 -1.67
CA ALA A 166 8.40 -0.89 -2.36
C ALA A 166 8.39 -1.79 -3.62
N LYS A 167 7.53 -2.82 -3.61
CA LYS A 167 7.32 -3.74 -4.74
C LYS A 167 6.20 -3.30 -5.69
N SER A 168 5.43 -2.27 -5.34
CA SER A 168 4.28 -1.87 -6.13
C SER A 168 4.70 -1.38 -7.54
N PRO A 169 3.94 -1.73 -8.60
CA PRO A 169 4.20 -1.19 -9.92
C PRO A 169 4.15 0.35 -9.98
N ALA A 170 3.28 0.98 -9.18
CA ALA A 170 3.19 2.42 -9.07
C ALA A 170 4.51 3.04 -8.57
N MET A 171 5.03 2.56 -7.44
CA MET A 171 6.27 3.09 -6.85
C MET A 171 7.50 2.74 -7.70
N LEU A 172 7.59 1.51 -8.22
CA LEU A 172 8.66 1.10 -9.12
C LEU A 172 8.73 1.96 -10.39
N PHE A 173 7.58 2.30 -10.97
CA PHE A 173 7.50 3.19 -12.12
C PHE A 173 7.80 4.64 -11.73
N TYR A 174 7.16 5.14 -10.67
CA TYR A 174 7.30 6.51 -10.20
C TYR A 174 8.74 6.85 -9.83
N LEU A 175 9.51 5.94 -9.27
CA LEU A 175 10.90 6.18 -8.91
C LEU A 175 11.89 5.63 -9.95
N ASP A 176 11.43 5.15 -11.11
CA ASP A 176 12.23 4.55 -12.19
C ASP A 176 13.03 3.30 -11.82
N ASN A 177 12.75 2.65 -10.69
CA ASN A 177 13.48 1.45 -10.26
C ASN A 177 13.22 0.22 -11.13
N TRP A 178 12.12 0.21 -11.89
CA TRP A 178 11.90 -0.81 -12.91
C TRP A 178 13.00 -0.87 -13.99
N LEU A 179 13.81 0.19 -14.13
CA LEU A 179 14.99 0.25 -15.00
C LEU A 179 16.30 -0.11 -14.28
N SER A 180 16.29 -0.24 -12.95
CA SER A 180 17.49 -0.46 -12.15
C SER A 180 18.13 -1.80 -12.43
N ALA A 181 19.45 -1.77 -12.66
CA ALA A 181 20.25 -2.97 -12.86
C ALA A 181 21.65 -2.78 -12.30
N ASP A 182 22.28 -3.89 -11.93
CA ASP A 182 23.71 -3.94 -11.67
C ASP A 182 24.47 -3.42 -12.91
N PRO A 183 25.39 -2.45 -12.75
CA PRO A 183 26.23 -1.96 -13.85
C PRO A 183 26.94 -3.08 -14.63
N ASN A 184 27.27 -4.20 -13.96
CA ASN A 184 27.91 -5.36 -14.55
C ASN A 184 26.93 -6.36 -15.18
N ALA A 185 25.61 -6.17 -15.06
CA ALA A 185 24.61 -7.07 -15.61
C ALA A 185 24.73 -7.20 -17.14
N THR A 186 25.02 -6.10 -17.84
CA THR A 186 25.18 -6.11 -19.30
C THR A 186 26.28 -7.05 -19.74
N GLN A 187 27.43 -7.02 -19.06
CA GLN A 187 28.56 -7.92 -19.33
C GLN A 187 28.17 -9.37 -19.03
N ARG A 188 27.58 -9.65 -17.85
CA ARG A 188 27.16 -11.01 -17.47
C ARG A 188 26.18 -11.62 -18.47
N ILE A 189 25.21 -10.83 -18.94
CA ILE A 189 24.22 -11.29 -19.92
C ILE A 189 24.91 -11.61 -21.26
N ALA A 190 25.87 -10.79 -21.71
CA ALA A 190 26.65 -11.05 -22.92
C ALA A 190 27.45 -12.36 -22.80
N ASP A 191 28.10 -12.59 -21.67
CA ASP A 191 28.88 -13.81 -21.40
C ASP A 191 27.99 -15.06 -21.45
N ILE A 192 26.82 -15.03 -20.80
CA ILE A 192 25.85 -16.14 -20.81
C ILE A 192 25.37 -16.46 -22.24
N GLN A 193 25.12 -15.43 -23.06
CA GLN A 193 24.68 -15.60 -24.44
C GLN A 193 25.77 -16.22 -25.32
N GLN A 194 27.03 -15.84 -25.12
CA GLN A 194 28.16 -16.43 -25.84
C GLN A 194 28.34 -17.91 -25.50
N VAL A 195 28.27 -18.29 -24.22
CA VAL A 195 28.35 -19.71 -23.79
C VAL A 195 27.22 -20.55 -24.39
N ARG A 196 25.99 -20.02 -24.45
CA ARG A 196 24.84 -20.71 -25.08
C ARG A 196 25.02 -20.89 -26.60
N ARG A 197 25.64 -19.92 -27.28
CA ARG A 197 25.95 -20.02 -28.71
C ARG A 197 27.08 -21.01 -29.00
N GLY A 198 28.10 -21.09 -28.14
CA GLY A 198 29.20 -22.05 -28.26
C GLY A 198 28.78 -23.53 -28.12
N ARG A 199 27.60 -23.81 -27.55
CA ARG A 199 27.02 -25.17 -27.46
C ARG A 199 26.14 -25.57 -28.65
N ARG A 200 25.83 -24.68 -29.61
CA ARG A 200 25.12 -25.02 -30.85
C ARG A 200 26.10 -24.95 -32.04
N VAL A 201 26.93 -25.97 -32.19
CA VAL A 201 27.69 -26.20 -33.43
C VAL A 201 26.76 -26.91 -34.41
N GLY A 202 26.03 -26.14 -35.21
CA GLY A 202 25.16 -26.61 -36.27
C GLY A 202 25.04 -25.54 -37.36
N ARG A 203 25.62 -25.85 -38.52
CA ARG A 203 25.87 -25.02 -39.70
C ARG A 203 24.58 -24.40 -40.27
N PHE A 204 24.40 -23.08 -40.12
CA PHE A 204 23.46 -22.27 -40.90
C PHE A 204 24.16 -21.00 -41.39
N PRO A 205 23.91 -20.54 -42.65
CA PRO A 205 24.61 -19.38 -43.22
C PRO A 205 24.11 -18.07 -42.60
N ALA A 206 25.02 -17.09 -42.59
CA ALA A 206 24.85 -15.79 -41.95
C ALA A 206 23.70 -14.98 -42.59
N ARG A 207 22.70 -14.62 -41.77
CA ARG A 207 21.66 -13.64 -42.13
C ARG A 207 22.21 -12.23 -41.84
N GLN A 208 22.01 -11.31 -42.78
CA GLN A 208 22.46 -9.92 -42.71
C GLN A 208 22.03 -9.25 -41.39
N GLN A 209 22.95 -8.48 -40.82
CA GLN A 209 22.77 -7.77 -39.55
C GLN A 209 21.59 -6.80 -39.65
N PRO A 210 20.67 -6.77 -38.67
CA PRO A 210 19.65 -5.72 -38.61
C PRO A 210 20.30 -4.35 -38.35
N PRO A 211 19.59 -3.25 -38.66
CA PRO A 211 20.13 -1.90 -38.50
C PRO A 211 20.59 -1.64 -37.06
N GLN A 212 21.65 -0.85 -36.91
CA GLN A 212 22.20 -0.42 -35.62
C GLN A 212 21.07 0.12 -34.72
N GLN A 213 20.67 -0.71 -33.75
CA GLN A 213 19.81 -0.27 -32.66
C GLN A 213 20.55 0.83 -31.91
N GLN A 214 19.94 2.01 -31.84
CA GLN A 214 20.35 3.12 -30.98
C GLN A 214 20.79 2.53 -29.63
N LYS A 215 22.04 2.79 -29.23
CA LYS A 215 22.60 2.35 -27.95
C LYS A 215 21.66 2.81 -26.84
N LYS A 216 20.77 1.92 -26.38
CA LYS A 216 19.96 2.15 -25.17
C LYS A 216 20.96 2.44 -24.07
N GLN A 217 20.78 3.56 -23.38
CA GLN A 217 21.64 3.92 -22.26
C GLN A 217 21.77 2.73 -21.31
N PRO A 218 22.99 2.41 -20.83
CA PRO A 218 23.19 1.28 -19.95
C PRO A 218 22.33 1.48 -18.69
N ARG A 219 21.58 0.43 -18.32
CA ARG A 219 20.85 0.40 -17.06
C ARG A 219 21.89 0.43 -15.92
N GLY A 220 21.70 1.33 -14.97
CA GLY A 220 22.57 1.51 -13.81
C GLY A 220 21.81 1.40 -12.50
N LEU A 221 22.54 1.59 -11.40
CA LEU A 221 21.94 1.65 -10.07
C LEU A 221 20.96 2.82 -10.00
N ASN A 222 19.86 2.62 -9.26
CA ASN A 222 18.90 3.67 -9.01
C ASN A 222 19.05 4.20 -7.58
N GLU A 223 19.99 5.12 -7.40
CA GLU A 223 20.21 5.78 -6.11
C GLU A 223 19.02 6.64 -5.67
N ASN A 224 18.21 7.15 -6.61
CA ASN A 224 17.01 7.92 -6.27
C ASN A 224 16.06 7.08 -5.43
N TYR A 225 15.75 5.85 -5.85
CA TYR A 225 14.91 4.97 -5.04
C TYR A 225 15.53 4.68 -3.68
N GLY A 226 16.82 4.36 -3.64
CA GLY A 226 17.51 4.10 -2.37
C GLY A 226 17.46 5.28 -1.41
N ARG A 227 17.55 6.51 -1.94
CA ARG A 227 17.42 7.74 -1.16
C ARG A 227 16.00 7.93 -0.66
N GLU A 228 15.00 7.85 -1.54
CA GLU A 228 13.58 8.02 -1.21
C GLU A 228 13.14 7.05 -0.10
N LEU A 229 13.56 5.78 -0.19
CA LEU A 229 13.28 4.78 0.84
C LEU A 229 13.82 5.20 2.22
N LEU A 230 15.07 5.63 2.27
CA LEU A 230 15.73 6.00 3.52
C LEU A 230 15.25 7.36 4.05
N GLU A 231 15.11 8.34 3.16
CA GLU A 231 14.86 9.74 3.50
C GLU A 231 13.37 10.03 3.71
N LEU A 232 12.52 9.70 2.74
CA LEU A 232 11.11 10.11 2.80
C LEU A 232 10.24 9.03 3.44
N HIS A 233 10.52 7.76 3.17
CA HIS A 233 9.62 6.69 3.57
C HIS A 233 9.90 6.15 4.97
N THR A 234 11.13 6.26 5.49
CA THR A 234 11.52 5.59 6.74
C THR A 234 12.20 6.48 7.78
N LEU A 235 13.41 6.99 7.52
CA LEU A 235 14.28 7.57 8.56
C LEU A 235 14.23 9.10 8.65
N GLY A 236 13.78 9.79 7.60
CA GLY A 236 13.89 11.25 7.50
C GLY A 236 15.23 11.71 6.93
N VAL A 237 15.32 13.00 6.59
CA VAL A 237 16.54 13.65 6.06
C VAL A 237 17.72 13.56 7.03
N ASP A 238 17.45 13.66 8.33
CA ASP A 238 18.46 13.57 9.39
C ASP A 238 18.51 12.16 10.03
N GLY A 239 18.05 11.14 9.30
CA GLY A 239 17.89 9.76 9.77
C GLY A 239 19.18 8.97 10.03
N GLY A 240 20.34 9.61 9.95
CA GLY A 240 21.64 9.00 10.27
C GLY A 240 22.17 8.00 9.22
N TYR A 241 21.61 7.99 8.01
CA TYR A 241 22.10 7.17 6.91
C TYR A 241 23.20 7.89 6.10
N THR A 242 24.04 7.13 5.41
CA THR A 242 25.13 7.66 4.59
C THR A 242 24.82 7.56 3.10
N GLN A 243 25.56 8.29 2.27
CA GLN A 243 25.54 8.08 0.82
C GLN A 243 25.86 6.63 0.43
N GLN A 244 26.70 5.95 1.22
CA GLN A 244 27.02 4.55 0.97
C GLN A 244 25.83 3.61 1.25
N ASP A 245 24.97 3.96 2.21
CA ASP A 245 23.72 3.24 2.47
C ASP A 245 22.75 3.40 1.30
N VAL A 246 22.60 4.62 0.77
CA VAL A 246 21.79 4.89 -0.44
C VAL A 246 22.23 4.00 -1.60
N ILE A 247 23.53 3.95 -1.87
CA ILE A 247 24.10 3.09 -2.93
C ILE A 247 23.82 1.61 -2.63
N ASN A 248 23.99 1.16 -1.39
CA ASN A 248 23.80 -0.25 -1.04
C ASN A 248 22.32 -0.67 -1.06
N VAL A 249 21.39 0.23 -0.72
CA VAL A 249 19.95 0.02 -0.92
C VAL A 249 19.63 -0.05 -2.41
N ALA A 250 20.15 0.87 -3.22
CA ALA A 250 19.98 0.83 -4.67
C ALA A 250 20.48 -0.48 -5.28
N ARG A 251 21.64 -0.98 -4.81
CA ARG A 251 22.18 -2.29 -5.19
C ARG A 251 21.23 -3.42 -4.80
N ALA A 252 20.63 -3.38 -3.60
CA ALA A 252 19.67 -4.38 -3.16
C ALA A 252 18.41 -4.41 -4.05
N PHE A 253 17.98 -3.27 -4.57
CA PHE A 253 16.75 -3.19 -5.38
C PHE A 253 16.96 -3.40 -6.89
N THR A 254 18.20 -3.60 -7.33
CA THR A 254 18.48 -3.94 -8.73
C THR A 254 17.70 -5.19 -9.17
N GLY A 255 17.15 -5.16 -10.39
CA GLY A 255 16.36 -6.27 -10.92
C GLY A 255 14.93 -6.36 -10.38
N TRP A 256 14.51 -5.53 -9.43
CA TRP A 256 13.08 -5.33 -9.14
C TRP A 256 12.48 -4.56 -10.31
N THR A 257 11.54 -5.18 -11.03
CA THR A 257 11.00 -4.62 -12.26
C THR A 257 9.52 -4.93 -12.43
N ILE A 258 8.94 -4.40 -13.50
CA ILE A 258 7.54 -4.60 -13.85
C ILE A 258 7.50 -5.55 -15.04
N ASP A 259 6.69 -6.60 -14.95
CA ASP A 259 6.46 -7.48 -16.09
C ASP A 259 5.64 -6.73 -17.16
N PRO A 260 6.12 -6.62 -18.42
CA PRO A 260 5.43 -5.84 -19.44
C PRO A 260 4.10 -6.45 -19.91
N ARG A 261 3.83 -7.72 -19.58
CA ARG A 261 2.58 -8.42 -19.94
C ARG A 261 1.57 -8.34 -18.82
N THR A 262 1.95 -8.77 -17.61
CA THR A 262 1.02 -8.80 -16.46
C THR A 262 0.93 -7.45 -15.76
N ARG A 263 1.88 -6.54 -16.01
CA ARG A 263 1.99 -5.23 -15.36
C ARG A 263 2.18 -5.30 -13.84
N THR A 264 2.60 -6.45 -13.33
CA THR A 264 2.85 -6.69 -11.91
C THR A 264 4.35 -6.66 -11.60
N PHE A 265 4.70 -6.62 -10.32
CA PHE A 265 6.05 -6.86 -9.84
C PHE A 265 6.65 -8.15 -10.42
N ARG A 266 7.94 -8.10 -10.77
CA ARG A 266 8.76 -9.26 -11.09
C ARG A 266 10.20 -9.00 -10.68
N PHE A 267 10.82 -10.00 -10.06
CA PHE A 267 12.26 -10.01 -9.85
C PHE A 267 12.99 -10.57 -11.09
N ALA A 268 14.01 -9.86 -11.58
CA ALA A 268 14.85 -10.23 -12.71
C ALA A 268 16.28 -10.54 -12.25
N PRO A 269 16.60 -11.81 -11.93
CA PRO A 269 17.91 -12.18 -11.35
C PRO A 269 19.11 -11.78 -12.21
N ALA A 270 18.96 -11.77 -13.54
CA ALA A 270 20.02 -11.38 -14.47
C ALA A 270 20.45 -9.90 -14.34
N LEU A 271 19.57 -9.05 -13.80
CA LEU A 271 19.82 -7.62 -13.59
C LEU A 271 20.26 -7.31 -12.15
N HIS A 272 20.20 -8.28 -11.24
CA HIS A 272 20.44 -8.04 -9.83
C HIS A 272 21.93 -8.10 -9.45
N ASP A 273 22.34 -7.21 -8.53
CA ASP A 273 23.64 -7.18 -7.88
C ASP A 273 23.65 -8.15 -6.69
N THR A 274 24.22 -9.33 -6.93
CA THR A 274 24.35 -10.40 -5.93
C THR A 274 25.52 -10.19 -4.97
N GLY A 275 26.28 -9.10 -5.10
CA GLY A 275 27.40 -8.79 -4.22
C GLY A 275 26.95 -8.50 -2.78
N GLY A 276 27.82 -8.84 -1.83
CA GLY A 276 27.65 -8.46 -0.43
C GLY A 276 27.55 -6.94 -0.29
N LYS A 277 26.77 -6.51 0.71
CA LYS A 277 26.47 -5.10 0.95
C LYS A 277 26.24 -4.86 2.45
N ILE A 278 26.48 -3.63 2.90
CA ILE A 278 26.23 -3.20 4.27
C ILE A 278 25.25 -2.03 4.19
N VAL A 279 24.12 -2.14 4.88
CA VAL A 279 23.08 -1.10 4.92
C VAL A 279 22.80 -0.80 6.38
N LEU A 280 23.01 0.45 6.81
CA LEU A 280 22.80 0.91 8.19
C LEU A 280 23.56 0.05 9.20
N GLY A 281 24.80 -0.34 8.87
CA GLY A 281 25.62 -1.24 9.68
C GLY A 281 25.24 -2.73 9.60
N HIS A 282 24.11 -3.09 8.97
CA HIS A 282 23.69 -4.48 8.80
C HIS A 282 24.31 -5.11 7.55
N LYS A 283 24.97 -6.25 7.73
CA LYS A 283 25.60 -7.00 6.64
C LYS A 283 24.58 -7.90 5.93
N ILE A 284 24.39 -7.66 4.64
CA ILE A 284 23.65 -8.51 3.72
C ILE A 284 24.67 -9.36 2.95
N LYS A 285 24.55 -10.69 3.08
CA LYS A 285 25.45 -11.65 2.42
C LYS A 285 25.27 -11.62 0.91
N SER A 286 26.29 -12.02 0.17
CA SER A 286 26.18 -12.23 -1.27
C SER A 286 25.04 -13.19 -1.59
N GLY A 287 24.22 -12.86 -2.57
CA GLY A 287 22.99 -13.57 -2.94
C GLY A 287 21.79 -13.38 -2.00
N GLY A 288 21.91 -12.52 -0.98
CA GLY A 288 20.85 -12.24 0.00
C GLY A 288 20.15 -10.88 -0.14
N GLY A 289 20.24 -10.26 -1.32
CA GLY A 289 19.57 -9.00 -1.65
C GLY A 289 18.44 -9.20 -2.65
#